data_AF-A0A7C9EGE8-F1
#
_entry.id   AF-A0A7C9EGE8-F1
#
_cell.length_a   1.000
_cell.length_b   1.000
_cell.length_c   1.000
_cell.angle_alpha   90.00
_cell.angle_beta   90.00
_cell.angle_gamma   90.00
#
_symmetry.space_group_name_H-M   'P 1'
#
loop_
_entity.id
_entity.type
_entity.pdbx_description
1 polymer ?
#
loop_
_entity_poly.entity_id
_entity_poly.type
_entity_poly.pdbx_seq_one_letter_code
_entity_poly.pdbx_strand_id
1 'polypeptide(L)'
;PPMNCCIVAEMGSKVEINVEVLKEGVKQTLLKHPRFSSKLAFDAKGEPRGWIQTQVNLDEHLIIPDLEPNIESPDQFVEDYASNLTQTPLNFSKPLWEIHILQIKTS
;
A
#
# COMPACT_ATOMS: atom_id res chain seq x y z
N PRO A 1 -11.27 -14.81 -16.76
CA PRO A 1 -9.87 -14.33 -16.72
C PRO A 1 -9.45 -14.01 -15.28
N PRO A 2 -8.31 -14.50 -14.78
CA PRO A 2 -7.74 -13.96 -13.56
C PRO A 2 -7.40 -12.49 -13.87
N MET A 3 -8.07 -11.55 -13.19
CA MET A 3 -7.68 -10.14 -13.27
C MET A 3 -6.38 -9.97 -12.48
N ASN A 4 -5.24 -10.05 -13.17
CA ASN A 4 -3.97 -9.52 -12.67
C ASN A 4 -3.99 -8.00 -12.88
N CYS A 5 -4.79 -7.29 -12.08
CA CYS A 5 -4.88 -5.84 -12.10
C CYS A 5 -4.26 -5.29 -10.81
N CYS A 6 -3.24 -4.46 -10.95
CA CYS A 6 -2.70 -3.64 -9.87
C CYS A 6 -3.16 -2.20 -10.11
N ILE A 7 -3.70 -1.55 -9.07
CA ILE A 7 -4.10 -0.15 -9.12
C ILE A 7 -3.13 0.62 -8.22
N VAL A 8 -2.43 1.58 -8.82
CA VAL A 8 -1.58 2.54 -8.10
C VAL A 8 -2.24 3.90 -8.21
N ALA A 9 -2.32 4.61 -7.08
CA ALA A 9 -2.85 5.96 -7.00
C ALA A 9 -1.87 6.81 -6.20
N GLU A 10 -1.51 7.96 -6.76
CA GLU A 10 -0.56 8.90 -6.17
C GLU A 10 -1.28 10.17 -5.74
N MET A 11 -0.89 10.71 -4.59
CA MET A 11 -1.45 11.93 -4.03
C MET A 11 -0.34 12.79 -3.43
N GLY A 12 -0.20 14.02 -3.92
CA GLY A 12 0.74 15.00 -3.38
C GLY A 12 0.16 15.82 -2.22
N SER A 13 1.04 16.29 -1.35
CA SER A 13 0.71 17.23 -0.26
C SER A 13 1.73 18.37 -0.22
N LYS A 14 1.27 19.59 0.09
CA LYS A 14 2.14 20.76 0.28
C LYS A 14 2.89 20.74 1.62
N VAL A 15 2.47 19.89 2.55
CA VAL A 15 3.05 19.73 3.88
C VAL A 15 3.48 18.29 4.08
N GLU A 16 4.49 18.08 4.92
CA GLU A 16 4.92 16.74 5.31
C GLU A 16 3.75 15.96 5.94
N ILE A 17 3.65 14.70 5.55
CA ILE A 17 2.60 13.81 6.04
C ILE A 17 2.96 13.40 7.47
N ASN A 18 2.10 13.75 8.42
CA ASN A 18 2.17 13.22 9.77
C ASN A 18 1.64 11.77 9.78
N VAL A 19 2.56 10.82 9.93
CA VAL A 19 2.27 9.38 9.89
C VAL A 19 1.27 8.96 10.96
N GLU A 20 1.34 9.52 12.17
CA GLU A 20 0.44 9.14 13.27
C GLU A 20 -0.99 9.63 13.02
N VAL A 21 -1.15 10.83 12.45
CA VAL A 21 -2.46 11.34 12.04
C VAL A 21 -3.03 10.49 10.90
N LEU A 22 -2.20 10.11 9.92
CA LEU A 22 -2.61 9.22 8.84
C LEU A 22 -3.04 7.86 9.39
N LYS A 23 -2.28 7.27 10.31
CA LYS A 23 -2.61 6.00 10.97
C LYS A 23 -4.00 6.06 11.59
N GLU A 24 -4.30 7.11 12.35
CA GLU A 24 -5.62 7.27 12.96
C GLU A 24 -6.71 7.43 11.90
N GLY A 25 -6.48 8.22 10.85
CA GLY A 25 -7.40 8.34 9.71
C GLY A 25 -7.72 7.00 9.05
N VAL A 26 -6.70 6.17 8.79
CA VAL A 26 -6.86 4.84 8.19
C VAL A 26 -7.66 3.91 9.10
N LYS A 27 -7.41 3.93 10.41
CA LYS A 27 -8.21 3.17 11.40
C LYS A 27 -9.69 3.56 11.37
N GLN A 28 -9.98 4.85 11.22
CA GLN A 28 -11.35 5.36 11.20
C GLN A 28 -12.07 5.17 9.86
N THR A 29 -11.34 4.86 8.76
CA THR A 29 -11.86 4.77 7.39
C THR A 29 -11.66 3.37 6.78
N LEU A 30 -10.49 3.10 6.17
CA LEU A 30 -10.22 1.86 5.44
C LEU A 30 -10.46 0.63 6.32
N LEU A 31 -9.96 0.61 7.56
CA LEU A 31 -10.06 -0.57 8.42
C LEU A 31 -11.49 -0.92 8.83
N LYS A 32 -12.43 0.03 8.73
CA LYS A 32 -13.86 -0.24 8.97
C LYS A 32 -14.56 -0.86 7.75
N HIS A 33 -13.94 -0.82 6.57
CA HIS A 33 -14.54 -1.33 5.36
C HIS A 33 -14.13 -2.79 5.09
N PRO A 34 -15.09 -3.72 4.92
CA PRO A 34 -14.81 -5.13 4.66
C PRO A 34 -13.84 -5.44 3.51
N ARG A 35 -13.73 -4.56 2.51
CA ARG A 35 -12.80 -4.73 1.37
C ARG A 35 -11.34 -4.62 1.78
N PHE A 36 -11.02 -3.70 2.70
CA PHE A 36 -9.65 -3.47 3.17
C PHE A 36 -9.30 -4.33 4.40
N SER A 37 -10.30 -4.94 5.03
CA SER A 37 -10.15 -5.86 6.16
C SER A 37 -10.36 -7.33 5.78
N SER A 38 -10.17 -7.68 4.51
CA SER A 38 -10.27 -9.06 4.03
C SER A 38 -9.00 -9.48 3.29
N LYS A 39 -8.63 -10.75 3.44
CA LYS A 39 -7.51 -11.36 2.72
C LYS A 39 -7.96 -12.59 1.95
N LEU A 40 -7.15 -12.99 0.97
CA LEU A 40 -7.42 -14.18 0.18
C LEU A 40 -7.13 -15.44 1.02
N ALA A 41 -8.11 -16.34 1.10
CA ALA A 41 -7.97 -17.64 1.73
C ALA A 41 -7.59 -18.68 0.68
N PHE A 42 -6.73 -19.60 1.08
CA PHE A 42 -6.28 -20.73 0.27
C PHE A 42 -6.74 -22.04 0.89
N ASP A 43 -7.02 -23.04 0.07
CA ASP A 43 -7.31 -24.39 0.54
C ASP A 43 -6.02 -25.19 0.82
N ALA A 44 -6.16 -26.47 1.20
CA ALA A 44 -5.02 -27.34 1.51
C ALA A 44 -4.12 -27.63 0.30
N LYS A 45 -4.57 -27.35 -0.93
CA LYS A 45 -3.80 -27.49 -2.17
C LYS A 45 -3.15 -26.17 -2.59
N GLY A 46 -3.40 -25.09 -1.86
CA GLY A 46 -2.89 -23.75 -2.19
C GLY A 46 -3.74 -23.01 -3.22
N GLU A 47 -4.98 -23.46 -3.47
CA GLU A 47 -5.87 -22.81 -4.43
C GLU A 47 -6.72 -21.71 -3.77
N PRO A 48 -6.91 -20.54 -4.41
CA PRO A 48 -7.77 -19.48 -3.88
C PRO A 48 -9.21 -19.97 -3.68
N ARG A 49 -9.71 -19.85 -2.45
CA ARG A 49 -11.06 -20.32 -2.07
C ARG A 49 -12.07 -19.19 -1.83
N GLY A 50 -11.59 -17.96 -1.68
CA GLY A 50 -12.42 -16.78 -1.45
C GLY A 50 -11.76 -15.79 -0.52
N TRP A 51 -12.50 -14.75 -0.13
CA TRP A 51 -12.04 -13.71 0.77
C TRP A 51 -12.59 -13.93 2.17
N ILE A 52 -11.73 -13.82 3.17
CA ILE A 52 -12.12 -13.90 4.58
C ILE A 52 -11.77 -12.61 5.30
N GLN A 53 -12.62 -12.19 6.23
CA GLN A 53 -12.32 -11.06 7.09
C GLN A 53 -11.16 -11.40 8.03
N THR A 54 -10.30 -10.43 8.30
CA THR A 54 -9.15 -10.56 9.20
C THR A 54 -8.95 -9.28 9.98
N GLN A 55 -8.31 -9.40 11.15
CA GLN A 55 -7.71 -8.23 11.79
C GLN A 55 -6.54 -7.76 10.94
N VAL A 56 -6.39 -6.44 10.80
CA VAL A 56 -5.36 -5.80 9.99
C VAL A 56 -4.28 -5.25 10.89
N ASN A 57 -3.04 -5.68 10.70
CA ASN A 57 -1.88 -5.05 11.32
C ASN A 57 -1.44 -3.84 10.50
N LEU A 58 -1.90 -2.64 10.87
CA LEU A 58 -1.69 -1.43 10.08
C LEU A 58 -0.21 -1.12 9.79
N ASP A 59 0.69 -1.46 10.71
CA ASP A 59 2.12 -1.19 10.54
C ASP A 59 2.74 -2.03 9.40
N GLU A 60 2.14 -3.16 9.02
CA GLU A 60 2.54 -3.94 7.84
C GLU A 60 2.01 -3.37 6.51
N HIS A 61 1.11 -2.39 6.56
CA HIS A 61 0.52 -1.76 5.37
C HIS A 61 1.03 -0.33 5.15
N LEU A 62 1.67 0.29 6.13
CA LEU A 62 2.28 1.61 6.01
C LEU A 62 3.78 1.48 5.79
N ILE A 63 4.24 1.80 4.59
CA ILE A 63 5.64 1.67 4.18
C ILE A 63 6.23 3.07 4.06
N ILE A 64 7.27 3.34 4.86
CA ILE A 64 8.06 4.56 4.80
C ILE A 64 9.45 4.13 4.34
N PRO A 65 9.76 4.25 3.04
CA PRO A 65 11.08 3.90 2.56
C PRO A 65 12.12 4.86 3.16
N ASP A 66 13.31 4.33 3.44
CA ASP A 66 14.47 5.15 3.72
C ASP A 66 14.97 5.72 2.39
N LEU A 67 14.93 7.05 2.26
CA LEU A 67 15.19 7.75 1.02
C LEU A 67 16.53 8.47 1.10
N GLU A 68 17.29 8.43 0.01
CA GLU A 68 18.54 9.16 -0.05
C GLU A 68 18.28 10.67 0.07
N PRO A 69 19.10 11.42 0.81
CA PRO A 69 18.85 12.83 1.09
C PRO A 69 18.91 13.74 -0.15
N ASN A 70 19.56 13.29 -1.23
CA ASN A 70 19.79 14.08 -2.44
C ASN A 70 19.35 13.32 -3.70
N ILE A 71 18.05 13.06 -3.83
CA ILE A 71 17.48 12.52 -5.06
C ILE A 71 17.61 13.57 -6.18
N GLU A 72 18.37 13.24 -7.23
CA GLU A 72 18.68 14.17 -8.33
C GLU A 72 17.43 14.60 -9.13
N SER A 73 16.50 13.65 -9.35
CA SER A 73 15.23 13.89 -10.03
C SER A 73 14.06 13.35 -9.19
N PRO A 74 13.48 14.16 -8.28
CA PRO A 74 12.41 13.72 -7.40
C PRO A 74 11.15 13.25 -8.12
N ASP A 75 10.75 13.94 -9.19
CA ASP A 75 9.56 13.56 -9.98
C ASP A 75 9.77 12.20 -10.66
N GLN A 76 10.93 12.00 -11.31
CA GLN A 76 11.26 10.70 -11.93
C GLN A 76 11.36 9.59 -10.88
N PHE A 77 11.89 9.88 -9.69
CA PHE A 77 11.95 8.91 -8.61
C PHE A 77 10.55 8.43 -8.20
N VAL A 78 9.56 9.32 -8.09
CA VAL A 78 8.17 8.92 -7.79
C VAL A 78 7.62 8.02 -8.88
N GLU A 79 7.80 8.38 -10.15
CA GLU A 79 7.33 7.59 -11.30
C GLU A 79 7.97 6.19 -11.33
N ASP A 80 9.28 6.11 -11.13
CA ASP A 80 10.03 4.86 -11.11
C ASP A 80 9.61 4.00 -9.90
N TYR A 81 9.41 4.63 -8.74
CA TYR A 81 8.91 3.96 -7.54
C TYR A 81 7.54 3.35 -7.78
N ALA A 82 6.58 4.12 -8.30
CA ALA A 82 5.23 3.67 -8.63
C ALA A 82 5.25 2.54 -9.67
N SER A 83 6.08 2.66 -10.71
CA SER A 83 6.29 1.61 -11.72
C SER A 83 6.80 0.31 -11.08
N ASN A 84 7.76 0.39 -10.15
CA ASN A 84 8.28 -0.78 -9.45
C ASN A 84 7.25 -1.45 -8.54
N LEU A 85 6.32 -0.68 -7.94
CA LEU A 85 5.20 -1.25 -7.17
C LEU A 85 4.31 -2.15 -8.04
N THR A 86 4.09 -1.80 -9.30
CA THR A 86 3.26 -2.61 -10.20
C THR A 86 3.89 -3.96 -10.58
N GLN A 87 5.21 -4.08 -10.44
CA GLN A 87 5.97 -5.29 -10.79
C GLN A 87 6.13 -6.25 -9.60
N THR A 88 5.89 -5.77 -8.38
CA THR A 88 6.05 -6.56 -7.16
C THR A 88 4.71 -7.12 -6.70
N PRO A 89 4.53 -8.44 -6.60
CA PRO A 89 3.28 -9.02 -6.13
C PRO A 89 3.08 -8.73 -4.63
N LEU A 90 1.86 -8.35 -4.26
CA LEU A 90 1.48 -8.17 -2.87
C LEU A 90 1.48 -9.49 -2.10
N ASN A 91 1.80 -9.42 -0.81
CA ASN A 91 1.81 -10.58 0.07
C ASN A 91 0.37 -11.05 0.39
N PHE A 92 0.01 -12.22 -0.11
CA PHE A 92 -1.33 -12.82 0.08
C PHE A 92 -1.66 -13.26 1.52
N SER A 93 -0.71 -13.22 2.46
CA SER A 93 -0.97 -13.54 3.88
C SER A 93 -1.73 -12.45 4.64
N LYS A 94 -1.81 -11.23 4.06
CA LYS A 94 -2.50 -10.04 4.59
C LYS A 94 -3.49 -9.47 3.53
N PRO A 95 -4.36 -8.51 3.88
CA PRO A 95 -5.17 -7.81 2.88
C PRO A 95 -4.32 -7.20 1.75
N LEU A 96 -4.83 -7.20 0.51
CA LEU A 96 -4.03 -6.80 -0.66
C LEU A 96 -4.07 -5.28 -0.92
N TRP A 97 -3.42 -4.51 -0.06
CA TRP A 97 -3.20 -3.07 -0.25
C TRP A 97 -2.02 -2.59 0.58
N GLU A 98 -1.34 -1.54 0.14
CA GLU A 98 -0.25 -0.88 0.87
C GLU A 98 -0.37 0.63 0.68
N ILE A 99 0.14 1.41 1.63
CA ILE A 99 0.25 2.87 1.55
C ILE A 99 1.73 3.20 1.73
N HIS A 100 2.32 3.81 0.71
CA HIS A 100 3.72 4.21 0.70
C HIS A 100 3.81 5.71 0.92
N ILE A 101 4.62 6.14 1.87
CA ILE A 101 4.77 7.55 2.25
C ILE A 101 6.15 8.01 1.80
N LEU A 102 6.20 8.72 0.67
CA LEU A 102 7.44 9.29 0.15
C LEU A 102 7.59 10.72 0.66
N GLN A 103 8.48 10.96 1.62
CA GLN A 103 8.76 12.29 2.16
C GLN A 103 9.79 13.04 1.30
N ILE A 104 9.44 13.29 0.04
CA ILE A 104 10.30 13.98 -0.92
C ILE A 104 9.61 15.22 -1.46
N LYS A 105 10.41 16.23 -1.77
CA LYS A 105 9.94 17.46 -2.41
C LYS A 105 9.97 17.27 -3.92
N THR A 106 8.80 17.14 -4.52
CA THR A 106 8.59 17.14 -5.96
C THR A 106 8.39 18.58 -6.48
N SER A 107 8.19 18.73 -7.79
CA SER A 107 7.97 20.02 -8.47
C SER A 107 6.80 20.85 -7.96
#